data_AF-A0A7Y0SJ26-F1
#
_entry.id   AF-A0A7Y0SJ26-F1
#
_cell.length_a   1.000
_cell.length_b   1.000
_cell.length_c   1.000
_cell.angle_alpha   90.00
_cell.angle_beta   90.00
_cell.angle_gamma   90.00
#
_symmetry.space_group_name_H-M   'P 1'
#
loop_
_entity.id
_entity.type
_entity.pdbx_description
1 polymer ?
#
loop_
_entity_poly.entity_id
_entity_poly.type
_entity_poly.pdbx_seq_one_letter_code
_entity_poly.pdbx_strand_id
1 'polypeptide(L)' 'AYSHIKVTGGGDKDSATDRALGEKGLARRIALQVPFFTAAVNCLLQSDHLMVVPKHIAVNLAKNHPLVDLPLPLSTEP' A
#
# COMPACT_ATOMS: atom_id res chain seq x y z
N ALA A 1 2.52 -6.21 14.35
CA ALA A 1 1.74 -5.94 13.13
C ALA A 1 2.00 -4.50 12.68
N TYR A 2 2.58 -4.30 11.49
CA TYR A 2 2.88 -2.96 10.96
C TYR A 2 1.60 -2.27 10.46
N SER A 3 1.45 -0.99 10.78
CA SER A 3 0.33 -0.20 10.24
C SER A 3 0.57 0.14 8.79
N HIS A 4 -0.51 0.39 8.07
CA HIS A 4 -0.48 0.66 6.64
C HIS A 4 -0.82 2.11 6.33
N ILE A 5 -0.22 2.61 5.25
CA ILE A 5 -0.60 3.86 4.60
C ILE A 5 -1.50 3.50 3.42
N LYS A 6 -2.62 4.21 3.29
CA LYS A 6 -3.56 4.08 2.17
C LYS A 6 -3.53 5.34 1.32
N VAL A 7 -3.44 5.19 0.01
CA VAL A 7 -3.50 6.32 -0.92
C VAL A 7 -4.92 6.47 -1.44
N THR A 8 -5.52 7.65 -1.28
CA THR A 8 -6.94 7.89 -1.59
C THR A 8 -7.19 8.73 -2.85
N GLY A 9 -6.13 9.23 -3.51
CA GLY A 9 -6.29 10.02 -4.75
C GLY A 9 -6.44 9.17 -6.00
N GLY A 10 -7.45 9.50 -6.80
CA GLY A 10 -7.65 8.97 -8.15
C GLY A 10 -8.32 7.60 -8.21
N GLY A 11 -9.63 7.56 -7.97
CA GLY A 11 -10.53 6.43 -8.26
C GLY A 11 -10.18 5.16 -7.49
N ASP A 12 -11.03 4.79 -6.53
CA ASP A 12 -10.93 3.63 -5.63
C ASP A 12 -10.32 2.36 -6.29
N LYS A 13 -8.99 2.24 -6.28
CA LYS A 13 -8.22 1.12 -6.85
C LYS A 13 -7.53 0.26 -5.78
N ASP A 14 -7.45 0.77 -4.55
CA ASP A 14 -6.89 0.05 -3.39
C ASP A 14 -7.90 -0.88 -2.72
N SER A 15 -9.18 -0.81 -3.10
CA SER A 15 -10.26 -1.62 -2.54
C SER A 15 -10.12 -3.11 -2.85
N ALA A 16 -9.35 -3.51 -3.86
CA ALA A 16 -9.10 -4.93 -4.16
C ALA A 16 -8.33 -5.65 -3.04
N THR A 17 -7.37 -4.97 -2.40
CA THR A 17 -6.60 -5.55 -1.28
C THR A 17 -7.45 -5.67 -0.03
N ASP A 18 -8.21 -4.61 0.29
CA ASP A 18 -9.12 -4.61 1.45
C ASP A 18 -10.22 -5.67 1.28
N ARG A 19 -10.76 -5.84 0.06
CA ARG A 19 -11.73 -6.89 -0.28
C ARG A 19 -11.16 -8.30 -0.10
N ALA A 20 -10.00 -8.57 -0.70
CA ALA A 20 -9.33 -9.88 -0.59
C ALA A 20 -8.93 -10.23 0.85
N LEU A 21 -8.59 -9.24 1.68
CA LEU A 21 -8.40 -9.43 3.12
C LEU A 21 -9.73 -9.74 3.82
N GLY A 22 -10.79 -9.01 3.50
CA GLY A 22 -12.13 -9.20 4.04
C GLY A 22 -12.72 -10.59 3.76
N GLU A 23 -12.52 -11.12 2.54
CA GLU A 23 -12.91 -12.49 2.16
C GLU A 23 -12.23 -13.56 3.03
N LYS A 24 -11.07 -13.26 3.60
CA LYS A 24 -10.33 -14.13 4.53
C LYS A 24 -10.62 -13.83 6.01
N GLY A 25 -11.57 -12.94 6.30
CA GLY A 25 -11.84 -12.49 7.67
C GLY A 25 -10.72 -11.64 8.28
N LEU A 26 -9.83 -11.08 7.45
CA LEU A 26 -8.69 -10.27 7.87
C LEU A 26 -8.95 -8.78 7.60
N ALA A 27 -8.33 -7.93 8.41
CA ALA A 27 -8.31 -6.49 8.17
C ALA A 27 -6.90 -5.95 8.46
N ARG A 28 -6.46 -4.99 7.64
CA ARG A 28 -5.22 -4.25 7.90
C ARG A 28 -5.50 -3.00 8.73
N ARG A 29 -4.55 -2.64 9.60
CA ARG A 29 -4.62 -1.41 10.40
C ARG A 29 -4.12 -0.24 9.56
N ILE A 30 -5.01 0.66 9.13
CA ILE A 30 -4.65 1.90 8.43
C ILE A 30 -4.26 2.97 9.46
N ALA A 31 -3.01 3.43 9.44
CA ALA A 31 -2.56 4.54 10.28
C ALA A 31 -2.77 5.90 9.61
N LEU A 32 -2.59 5.96 8.29
CA LEU A 32 -2.64 7.20 7.52
C LEU A 32 -3.36 7.00 6.19
N GLN A 33 -4.15 7.99 5.82
CA GLN A 33 -4.77 8.11 4.50
C GLN A 33 -4.28 9.40 3.86
N VAL A 34 -3.62 9.28 2.71
CA VAL A 34 -3.00 10.43 2.03
C VAL A 34 -3.46 10.51 0.58
N PRO A 35 -3.60 11.71 0.00
CA PRO A 35 -4.17 11.86 -1.33
C PRO A 35 -3.22 11.46 -2.45
N PHE A 36 -1.90 11.43 -2.23
CA PHE A 36 -0.91 11.22 -3.30
C PHE A 36 0.23 10.31 -2.88
N PHE A 37 0.83 9.60 -3.85
CA PHE A 37 1.98 8.73 -3.62
C PHE A 37 3.20 9.48 -3.07
N THR A 38 3.42 10.73 -3.46
CA THR A 38 4.54 11.54 -2.93
C THR A 38 4.43 11.73 -1.42
N ALA A 39 3.23 12.04 -0.91
CA ALA A 39 2.99 12.12 0.52
C ALA A 39 3.17 10.76 1.21
N ALA A 40 2.68 9.68 0.59
CA ALA A 40 2.83 8.33 1.13
C ALA A 40 4.31 7.91 1.26
N VAL A 41 5.13 8.20 0.24
CA VAL A 41 6.56 7.91 0.24
C VAL A 41 7.28 8.65 1.37
N ASN A 42 6.98 9.93 1.58
CA ASN A 42 7.58 10.69 2.69
C ASN A 42 7.26 10.05 4.05
N CYS A 43 6.03 9.56 4.24
CA CYS A 43 5.68 8.82 5.45
C CYS A 43 6.40 7.47 5.55
N LEU A 44 6.50 6.71 4.45
CA LEU A 44 7.21 5.42 4.43
C LEU A 44 8.70 5.57 4.77
N LEU A 45 9.35 6.63 4.31
CA LEU A 45 10.77 6.87 4.59
C LEU A 45 11.04 7.26 6.05
N GLN A 46 10.01 7.65 6.80
CA GLN A 46 10.13 8.12 8.18
C GLN A 46 9.45 7.17 9.19
N SER A 47 8.96 6.00 8.76
CA SER A 47 8.21 5.08 9.61
C SER A 47 8.34 3.64 9.15
N ASP A 48 8.00 2.70 10.04
CA ASP A 48 7.88 1.29 9.68
C ASP A 48 6.49 0.96 9.10
N HIS A 49 5.88 1.89 8.38
CA HIS A 49 4.59 1.64 7.74
C HIS A 49 4.74 0.82 6.47
N LEU A 50 3.68 0.08 6.13
CA LEU A 50 3.59 -0.65 4.88
C LEU A 50 2.61 0.03 3.93
N MET A 51 2.83 -0.10 2.64
CA MET A 51 1.91 0.39 1.62
C MET A 51 1.72 -0.70 0.57
N VAL A 52 0.47 -0.93 0.17
CA VAL A 52 0.15 -1.85 -0.93
C VAL A 52 -0.17 -0.99 -2.15
N VAL A 53 0.49 -1.29 -3.26
CA VAL A 53 0.31 -0.58 -4.54
C VAL A 53 0.48 -1.55 -5.71
N PRO A 54 -0.02 -1.21 -6.91
CA PRO A 54 0.30 -1.95 -8.13
C PRO A 54 1.81 -2.14 -8.34
N LYS A 55 2.22 -3.30 -8.86
CA LYS A 55 3.63 -3.69 -9.02
C LYS A 55 4.49 -2.65 -9.76
N HIS A 56 3.97 -2.06 -10.84
CA HIS A 56 4.72 -1.06 -11.60
C HIS A 56 5.01 0.22 -10.78
N ILE A 57 4.13 0.59 -9.85
CA ILE A 57 4.34 1.71 -8.92
C ILE A 57 5.40 1.32 -7.88
N ALA A 58 5.28 0.13 -7.26
CA ALA A 58 6.25 -0.34 -6.27
C ALA A 58 7.68 -0.36 -6.82
N VAL A 59 7.86 -0.94 -8.02
CA VAL A 59 9.15 -0.99 -8.72
C VAL A 59 9.67 0.42 -9.02
N ASN A 60 8.81 1.35 -9.45
CA ASN A 60 9.23 2.72 -9.70
C ASN A 60 9.65 3.45 -8.41
N LEU A 61 8.94 3.22 -7.30
CA LEU A 61 9.29 3.81 -6.02
C LEU A 61 10.62 3.26 -5.48
N ALA A 62 10.83 1.94 -5.53
CA ALA A 62 12.07 1.30 -5.09
C ALA A 62 13.30 1.71 -5.92
N LYS A 63 13.11 2.14 -7.18
CA LYS A 63 14.19 2.70 -8.00
C LYS A 63 14.64 4.09 -7.55
N ASN A 64 13.72 4.89 -7.04
CA ASN A 64 13.94 6.31 -6.74
C ASN A 64 14.14 6.60 -5.24
N HIS A 65 13.81 5.64 -4.38
CA HIS A 65 13.83 5.78 -2.93
C HIS A 65 14.40 4.50 -2.30
N PRO A 66 14.98 4.58 -1.08
CA PRO A 66 15.48 3.40 -0.34
C PRO A 66 14.32 2.56 0.22
N LEU A 67 13.46 2.07 -0.67
CA LEU A 67 12.31 1.23 -0.38
C LEU A 67 12.52 -0.14 -1.02
N VAL A 68 11.97 -1.17 -0.39
CA VAL A 68 11.97 -2.53 -0.92
C VAL A 68 10.54 -2.89 -1.28
N ASP A 69 10.31 -3.34 -2.51
CA ASP A 69 9.04 -3.95 -2.88
C ASP A 69 9.05 -5.45 -2.55
N LEU A 70 7.90 -5.94 -2.08
CA LEU A 70 7.69 -7.35 -1.76
C LEU A 70 6.44 -7.83 -2.51
N PRO A 71 6.42 -9.09 -2.97
CA PRO A 71 5.21 -9.67 -3.56
C PRO A 71 4.09 -9.68 -2.53
N LEU A 72 2.88 -9.33 -2.98
CA LEU A 72 1.71 -9.37 -2.12
C LEU A 72 1.42 -10.84 -1.73
N PRO A 73 1.34 -11.19 -0.44
CA PRO A 73 1.13 -12.58 0.00
C PRO A 73 -0.32 -13.05 -0.13
N LEU A 74 -1.15 -12.30 -0.85
CA LEU A 74 -2.53 -12.62 -1.14
C LEU A 74 -2.85 -12.31 -2.61
N SER A 75 -3.71 -13.13 -3.19
CA SER A 75 -4.24 -12.87 -4.52
C SER A 75 -5.32 -11.82 -4.41
N THR A 76 -5.18 -10.73 -5.16
CA THR A 76 -6.27 -9.80 -5.42
C THR A 76 -6.84 -10.18 -6.78
N GLU A 77 -8.08 -10.67 -6.82
CA GLU A 77 -8.76 -10.93 -8.10
C GLU A 77 -8.76 -9.66 -8.97
N PRO A 78 -8.68 -9.81 -10.31
CA PRO A 78 -8.67 -8.70 -11.25
C PRO A 78 -9.94 -7.83 -11.21
#